data_AF-L0JI19-F1
#
_entry.id   AF-L0JI19-F1
#
_cell.length_a   1.000
_cell.length_b   1.000
_cell.length_c   1.000
_cell.angle_alpha   90.00
_cell.angle_beta   90.00
_cell.angle_gamma   90.00
#
_symmetry.space_group_name_H-M   'P 1'
#
loop_
_entity.id
_entity.type
_entity.pdbx_description
1 polymer ?
#
loop_
_entity_poly.entity_id
_entity_poly.type
_entity_poly.pdbx_seq_one_letter_code
_entity_poly.pdbx_strand_id
1 'polypeptide(L)'
;MTTDLDATTDFAELAARVRTQSQRAPDTDTDRVTVRSLEAVRADTLETLLEAAESEHLEPGALVVVCSRANADLCIDRESGIDDVGDLESVLGCGVRVEGELPDDTILVVHPDAVDGEDLLEPEAIACGIVGTDE
;
A
#
# COMPACT_ATOMS: atom_id res chain seq x y z
N MET A 1 -6.79 -7.54 18.76
CA MET A 1 -7.19 -6.15 18.46
C MET A 1 -7.27 -6.09 16.95
N THR A 2 -8.43 -5.80 16.39
CA THR A 2 -8.60 -5.68 14.94
C THR A 2 -8.10 -4.29 14.58
N THR A 3 -6.86 -4.19 14.13
CA THR A 3 -6.26 -2.97 13.59
C THR A 3 -6.82 -2.76 12.19
N ASP A 4 -8.10 -2.42 12.11
CA ASP A 4 -8.76 -2.03 10.87
C ASP A 4 -8.49 -0.54 10.66
N LEU A 5 -7.97 -0.17 9.49
CA LEU A 5 -7.85 1.25 9.14
C LEU A 5 -9.21 1.94 9.31
N ASP A 6 -9.18 3.17 9.83
CA ASP A 6 -10.42 3.89 10.09
C ASP A 6 -11.26 3.98 8.81
N ALA A 7 -12.52 3.54 8.89
CA ALA A 7 -13.40 3.53 7.73
C ALA A 7 -13.79 4.94 7.26
N THR A 8 -13.44 5.97 8.02
CA THR A 8 -13.58 7.37 7.62
C THR A 8 -12.35 7.94 6.92
N THR A 9 -11.26 7.16 6.79
CA THR A 9 -10.05 7.56 6.08
C THR A 9 -10.34 7.79 4.60
N ASP A 10 -10.04 8.99 4.11
CA ASP A 10 -10.09 9.31 2.70
C ASP A 10 -8.79 8.86 2.01
N PHE A 11 -8.82 7.66 1.45
CA PHE A 11 -7.65 7.05 0.81
C PHE A 11 -7.18 7.81 -0.43
N ALA A 12 -8.09 8.50 -1.13
CA ALA A 12 -7.74 9.31 -2.29
C ALA A 12 -6.91 10.53 -1.86
N GLU A 13 -7.31 11.20 -0.78
CA GLU A 13 -6.57 12.30 -0.18
C GLU A 13 -5.25 11.83 0.44
N LEU A 14 -5.26 10.70 1.16
CA LEU A 14 -4.05 10.08 1.71
C LEU A 14 -3.03 9.76 0.59
N ALA A 15 -3.48 9.15 -0.50
CA ALA A 15 -2.64 8.87 -1.67
C ALA A 15 -2.07 10.15 -2.29
N ALA A 16 -2.90 11.18 -2.45
CA ALA A 16 -2.46 12.48 -2.96
C ALA A 16 -1.42 13.13 -2.04
N ARG A 17 -1.58 12.99 -0.72
CA ARG A 17 -0.68 13.52 0.30
C ARG A 17 0.65 12.79 0.30
N VAL A 18 0.64 11.46 0.26
CA VAL A 18 1.82 10.60 0.08
C VAL A 18 2.58 10.95 -1.19
N ARG A 19 1.89 11.07 -2.33
CA ARG A 19 2.48 11.51 -3.61
C ARG A 19 3.09 12.90 -3.51
N THR A 20 2.44 13.82 -2.81
CA THR A 20 2.93 15.19 -2.61
C THR A 20 4.19 15.23 -1.73
N GLN A 21 4.23 14.44 -0.67
CA GLN A 21 5.39 14.28 0.21
C GLN A 21 6.58 13.72 -0.57
N SER A 22 6.35 12.71 -1.40
CA SER A 22 7.38 12.11 -2.26
C SER A 22 7.99 13.11 -3.26
N GLN A 23 7.15 13.95 -3.89
CA GLN A 23 7.61 14.93 -4.90
C GLN A 23 8.41 16.11 -4.31
N ARG A 24 8.32 16.37 -3.00
CA ARG A 24 9.00 17.49 -2.33
C ARG A 24 10.39 17.07 -1.82
N ALA A 25 11.36 17.11 -2.74
CA ALA A 25 12.84 17.21 -2.55
C ALA A 25 13.68 15.92 -2.34
N PRO A 26 14.96 15.86 -2.76
CA PRO A 26 15.78 14.63 -2.80
C PRO A 26 16.84 14.36 -1.69
N ASP A 27 16.91 15.05 -0.54
CA ASP A 27 18.22 15.09 0.19
C ASP A 27 18.26 14.75 1.71
N THR A 28 17.21 14.25 2.37
CA THR A 28 17.39 13.79 3.77
C THR A 28 16.50 12.60 4.10
N ASP A 29 17.17 11.53 4.51
CA ASP A 29 16.80 10.12 4.48
C ASP A 29 16.54 9.69 5.93
N THR A 30 15.32 9.88 6.46
CA THR A 30 14.93 9.28 7.76
C THR A 30 13.44 9.35 8.10
N ASP A 31 12.62 10.18 7.44
CA ASP A 31 11.20 10.37 7.80
C ASP A 31 10.33 10.41 6.54
N ARG A 32 10.33 9.33 5.75
CA ARG A 32 9.72 9.33 4.41
C ARG A 32 8.95 8.07 4.07
N VAL A 33 7.91 8.34 3.30
CA VAL A 33 7.12 7.32 2.61
C VAL A 33 7.94 6.66 1.52
N THR A 34 7.99 5.32 1.53
CA THR A 34 8.70 4.52 0.53
C THR A 34 7.91 4.51 -0.77
N VAL A 35 8.42 5.13 -1.86
CA VAL A 35 7.72 5.11 -3.16
C VAL A 35 8.46 4.23 -4.16
N ARG A 36 7.72 3.31 -4.80
CA ARG A 36 8.24 2.42 -5.84
C ARG A 36 7.32 2.44 -7.06
N SER A 37 7.92 2.54 -8.24
CA SER A 37 7.21 2.28 -9.49
C SER A 37 7.09 0.77 -9.69
N LEU A 38 5.87 0.30 -9.95
CA LEU A 38 5.54 -1.09 -10.23
C LEU A 38 5.25 -1.22 -11.73
N GLU A 39 5.87 -2.21 -12.37
CA GLU A 39 5.59 -2.52 -13.79
C GLU A 39 4.23 -3.21 -13.96
N ALA A 40 3.84 -4.03 -12.96
CA ALA A 40 2.54 -4.68 -12.90
C ALA A 40 2.13 -4.90 -11.44
N VAL A 41 0.81 -5.02 -11.20
CA VAL A 41 0.25 -5.33 -9.89
C VAL A 41 0.19 -6.84 -9.72
N ARG A 42 1.10 -7.40 -8.91
CA ARG A 42 1.19 -8.83 -8.62
C ARG A 42 1.60 -9.07 -7.17
N ALA A 43 1.27 -10.25 -6.65
CA ALA A 43 1.63 -10.65 -5.29
C ALA A 43 3.12 -10.48 -5.00
N ASP A 44 4.02 -11.00 -5.85
CA ASP A 44 5.47 -10.87 -5.66
C ASP A 44 5.94 -9.41 -5.57
N THR A 45 5.32 -8.51 -6.34
CA THR A 45 5.70 -7.09 -6.36
C THR A 45 5.16 -6.37 -5.13
N LEU A 46 3.98 -6.76 -4.64
CA LEU A 46 3.42 -6.29 -3.38
C LEU A 46 4.23 -6.79 -2.18
N GLU A 47 4.69 -8.05 -2.17
CA GLU A 47 5.62 -8.57 -1.16
C GLU A 47 6.90 -7.73 -1.12
N THR A 48 7.51 -7.46 -2.27
CA THR A 48 8.69 -6.61 -2.34
C THR A 48 8.43 -5.19 -1.80
N LEU A 49 7.22 -4.66 -2.03
CA LEU A 49 6.83 -3.34 -1.53
C LEU A 49 6.59 -3.35 -0.01
N LEU A 50 5.99 -4.42 0.51
CA LEU A 50 5.79 -4.68 1.94
C LEU A 50 7.13 -4.77 2.66
N GLU A 51 8.07 -5.58 2.15
CA GLU A 51 9.42 -5.70 2.71
C GLU A 51 10.15 -4.34 2.73
N ALA A 52 9.86 -3.46 1.77
CA ALA A 52 10.42 -2.11 1.73
C ALA A 52 9.71 -1.11 2.66
N ALA A 53 8.48 -1.41 3.08
CA ALA A 53 7.70 -0.66 4.06
C ALA A 53 7.91 -1.18 5.49
N GLU A 54 8.33 -2.43 5.64
CA GLU A 54 8.74 -3.03 6.90
C GLU A 54 10.01 -2.34 7.39
N SER A 55 9.80 -1.30 8.21
CA SER A 55 10.86 -0.69 8.99
C SER A 55 11.27 -1.64 10.12
N GLU A 56 12.49 -1.50 10.65
CA GLU A 56 13.03 -2.37 11.73
C GLU A 56 12.16 -2.38 13.01
N HIS A 57 11.22 -1.45 13.12
CA HIS A 57 10.29 -1.28 14.22
C HIS A 57 8.88 -1.87 13.97
N LEU A 58 8.59 -2.37 12.77
CA LEU A 58 7.29 -2.95 12.44
C LEU A 58 7.25 -4.47 12.57
N GLU A 59 6.09 -4.96 13.01
CA GLU A 59 5.80 -6.40 13.00
C GLU A 59 5.38 -6.85 11.60
N PRO A 60 5.90 -7.99 11.10
CA PRO A 60 5.48 -8.55 9.83
C PRO A 60 3.98 -8.87 9.87
N GLY A 61 3.25 -8.42 8.85
CA GLY A 61 1.80 -8.58 8.75
C GLY A 61 0.96 -7.55 9.49
N ALA A 62 1.58 -6.56 10.15
CA ALA A 62 0.87 -5.41 10.74
C ALA A 62 0.50 -4.34 9.69
N LEU A 63 1.15 -4.39 8.53
CA LEU A 63 0.85 -3.53 7.39
C LEU A 63 -0.49 -3.91 6.74
N VAL A 64 -1.15 -2.92 6.13
CA VAL A 64 -2.36 -3.13 5.35
C VAL A 64 -2.12 -2.60 3.94
N VAL A 65 -2.38 -3.45 2.94
CA VAL A 65 -2.33 -3.07 1.53
C VAL A 65 -3.67 -2.52 1.12
N VAL A 66 -3.71 -1.25 0.70
CA VAL A 66 -4.89 -0.59 0.18
C VAL A 66 -4.72 -0.37 -1.30
N CYS A 67 -5.64 -0.92 -2.10
CA CYS A 67 -5.59 -0.81 -3.55
C CYS A 67 -6.97 -0.58 -4.15
N SER A 68 -7.01 -0.09 -5.40
CA SER A 68 -8.25 0.02 -6.13
C SER A 68 -8.83 -1.36 -6.47
N ARG A 69 -10.12 -1.39 -6.80
CA ARG A 69 -10.76 -2.62 -7.26
C ARG A 69 -10.11 -3.21 -8.52
N ALA A 70 -9.63 -2.37 -9.43
CA ALA A 70 -8.92 -2.84 -10.62
C ALA A 70 -7.60 -3.52 -10.23
N ASN A 71 -6.87 -2.96 -9.26
CA ASN A 71 -5.62 -3.53 -8.77
C ASN A 71 -5.82 -4.87 -8.05
N ALA A 72 -6.87 -4.98 -7.23
CA ALA A 72 -7.25 -6.25 -6.64
C ALA A 72 -7.57 -7.31 -7.71
N ASP A 73 -8.32 -6.95 -8.75
CA ASP A 73 -8.65 -7.84 -9.86
C ASP A 73 -7.40 -8.28 -10.65
N LEU A 74 -6.41 -7.40 -10.81
CA LEU A 74 -5.12 -7.75 -11.43
C LEU A 74 -4.30 -8.74 -10.59
N CYS A 75 -4.40 -8.66 -9.26
CA CYS A 75 -3.78 -9.63 -8.36
C CYS A 75 -4.52 -10.96 -8.30
N ILE A 76 -5.84 -10.94 -8.49
CA ILE A 76 -6.69 -12.14 -8.53
C ILE A 76 -6.51 -12.79 -9.90
N ASP A 77 -5.58 -13.74 -9.96
CA ASP A 77 -5.36 -14.52 -11.15
C ASP A 77 -5.17 -16.00 -10.82
N ARG A 78 -5.84 -16.85 -11.62
CA ARG A 78 -5.81 -18.30 -11.45
C ARG A 78 -4.42 -18.89 -11.68
N GLU A 79 -3.56 -18.26 -12.48
CA GLU A 79 -2.15 -18.66 -12.65
C GLU A 79 -1.35 -18.42 -11.37
N SER A 80 -1.63 -17.34 -10.65
CA SER A 80 -1.05 -17.04 -9.33
C SER A 80 -1.66 -17.87 -8.20
N GLY A 81 -2.76 -18.58 -8.45
CA GLY A 81 -3.48 -19.37 -7.45
C GLY A 81 -4.35 -18.55 -6.50
N ILE A 82 -4.57 -17.26 -6.80
CA ILE A 82 -5.35 -16.34 -5.98
C ILE A 82 -6.74 -16.23 -6.62
N ASP A 83 -7.77 -16.77 -5.95
CA ASP A 83 -9.16 -16.73 -6.45
C ASP A 83 -9.93 -15.53 -5.89
N ASP A 84 -9.53 -15.01 -4.71
CA ASP A 84 -10.18 -13.90 -4.01
C ASP A 84 -9.16 -13.07 -3.19
N VAL A 85 -9.60 -11.92 -2.68
CA VAL A 85 -8.81 -11.05 -1.78
C VAL A 85 -8.32 -11.81 -0.54
N GLY A 86 -9.12 -12.72 0.03
CA GLY A 86 -8.69 -13.50 1.20
C GLY A 86 -7.51 -14.44 0.91
N ASP A 87 -7.39 -14.94 -0.32
CA ASP A 87 -6.22 -15.71 -0.74
C ASP A 87 -5.00 -14.80 -0.89
N LEU A 88 -5.19 -13.59 -1.44
CA LEU A 88 -4.14 -12.58 -1.54
C LEU A 88 -3.62 -12.16 -0.14
N GLU A 89 -4.51 -11.95 0.83
CA GLU A 89 -4.15 -11.69 2.23
C GLU A 89 -3.31 -12.83 2.81
N SER A 90 -3.68 -14.08 2.50
CA SER A 90 -2.94 -15.25 2.96
C SER A 90 -1.55 -15.38 2.31
N VAL A 91 -1.41 -14.96 1.05
CA VAL A 91 -0.14 -14.97 0.31
C VAL A 91 0.78 -13.87 0.85
N LEU A 92 0.26 -12.65 0.98
CA LEU A 92 1.01 -11.50 1.47
C LEU A 92 1.29 -11.56 2.98
N GLY A 93 0.52 -12.37 3.73
CA GLY A 93 0.60 -12.44 5.18
C GLY A 93 0.15 -11.16 5.90
N CYS A 94 -0.60 -10.30 5.22
CA CYS A 94 -1.06 -9.01 5.71
C CYS A 94 -2.48 -8.69 5.23
N GLY A 95 -3.12 -7.70 5.86
CA GLY A 95 -4.49 -7.33 5.50
C GLY A 95 -4.57 -6.61 4.16
N VAL A 96 -5.59 -6.91 3.35
CA VAL A 96 -5.81 -6.26 2.06
C VAL A 96 -7.17 -5.56 2.04
N ARG A 97 -7.15 -4.28 1.71
CA ARG A 97 -8.34 -3.42 1.64
C ARG A 97 -8.54 -2.91 0.21
N VAL A 98 -9.74 -3.16 -0.31
CA VAL A 98 -10.12 -2.74 -1.66
C VAL A 98 -10.98 -1.49 -1.59
N GLU A 99 -10.45 -0.37 -2.06
CA GLU A 99 -11.11 0.95 -2.00
C GLU A 99 -11.35 1.48 -3.41
N GLY A 100 -12.61 1.68 -3.77
CA GLY A 100 -12.98 2.13 -5.11
C GLY A 100 -12.62 3.59 -5.42
N GLU A 101 -12.28 4.37 -4.40
CA GLU A 101 -11.92 5.79 -4.52
C GLU A 101 -10.43 5.98 -4.83
N LEU A 102 -9.60 4.93 -4.62
CA LEU A 102 -8.18 4.95 -4.94
C LEU A 102 -7.96 4.90 -6.47
N PRO A 103 -6.94 5.63 -6.98
CA PRO A 103 -6.55 5.52 -8.38
C PRO A 103 -6.06 4.11 -8.71
N ASP A 104 -6.41 3.61 -9.89
CA ASP A 104 -5.95 2.31 -10.37
C ASP A 104 -4.43 2.28 -10.60
N ASP A 105 -3.79 3.44 -10.81
CA ASP A 105 -2.34 3.57 -10.90
C ASP A 105 -1.65 3.65 -9.52
N THR A 106 -2.38 3.48 -8.41
CA THR A 106 -1.84 3.65 -7.06
C THR A 106 -2.17 2.49 -6.14
N ILE A 107 -1.18 2.09 -5.37
CA ILE A 107 -1.26 1.11 -4.29
C ILE A 107 -0.62 1.75 -3.06
N LEU A 108 -1.29 1.66 -1.93
CA LEU A 108 -0.78 2.12 -0.65
C LEU A 108 -0.51 0.90 0.23
N VAL A 109 0.58 0.95 0.97
CA VAL A 109 0.89 0.02 2.04
C VAL A 109 1.08 0.87 3.27
N VAL A 110 0.26 0.65 4.28
CA VAL A 110 0.19 1.56 5.43
C VAL A 110 -0.03 0.76 6.69
N HIS A 111 0.70 1.11 7.73
CA HIS A 111 0.40 0.63 9.06
C HIS A 111 -0.80 1.40 9.64
N PRO A 112 -1.81 0.74 10.21
CA PRO A 112 -2.98 1.39 10.79
C PRO A 112 -2.65 2.37 11.92
N ASP A 113 -1.54 2.16 12.63
CA ASP A 113 -1.07 3.09 13.68
C ASP A 113 -0.20 4.24 13.10
N ALA A 114 0.26 4.10 11.85
CA ALA A 114 1.05 5.11 11.17
C ALA A 114 0.21 6.22 10.52
N VAL A 115 -1.11 6.07 10.51
CA VAL A 115 -2.05 7.06 9.96
C VAL A 115 -3.22 7.30 10.90
N ASP A 116 -3.66 8.55 10.97
CA ASP A 116 -4.89 8.94 11.67
C ASP A 116 -5.78 9.68 10.65
N GLY A 117 -6.70 8.94 10.02
CA GLY A 117 -7.46 9.45 8.89
C GLY A 117 -6.56 9.79 7.69
N GLU A 118 -6.46 11.08 7.39
CA GLU A 118 -5.65 11.65 6.30
C GLU A 118 -4.24 12.08 6.74
N ASP A 119 -3.95 12.04 8.05
CA ASP A 119 -2.68 12.50 8.61
C ASP A 119 -1.67 11.35 8.73
N LEU A 120 -0.42 11.64 8.35
CA LEU A 120 0.68 10.68 8.36
C LEU A 120 1.42 10.82 9.69
N LEU A 121 1.22 9.88 10.61
CA LEU A 121 1.90 9.84 11.91
C LEU A 121 3.32 9.30 11.77
N GLU A 122 3.48 8.17 11.08
CA GLU A 122 4.77 7.49 10.88
C GLU A 122 5.02 7.24 9.39
N PRO A 123 5.51 8.23 8.64
CA PRO A 123 5.69 8.10 7.19
C PRO A 123 6.68 7.00 6.79
N GLU A 124 7.61 6.62 7.68
CA GLU A 124 8.54 5.50 7.49
C GLU A 124 7.85 4.13 7.42
N ALA A 125 6.66 3.99 8.03
CA ALA A 125 5.85 2.78 8.04
C ALA A 125 4.84 2.74 6.88
N ILE A 126 5.03 3.60 5.89
CA ILE A 126 4.11 3.78 4.77
C ILE A 126 4.90 3.63 3.47
N ALA A 127 4.34 2.87 2.54
CA ALA A 127 4.83 2.77 1.19
C ALA A 127 3.74 3.02 0.15
N CYS A 128 4.16 3.44 -1.04
CA CYS A 128 3.32 3.75 -2.17
C CYS A 128 3.88 3.08 -3.42
N GLY A 129 3.11 2.17 -3.97
CA GLY A 129 3.31 1.58 -5.28
C GLY A 129 2.63 2.43 -6.35
N ILE A 130 3.39 2.95 -7.31
CA ILE A 130 2.86 3.65 -8.47
C ILE A 130 2.89 2.67 -9.64
N VAL A 131 1.73 2.25 -10.13
CA VAL A 131 1.66 1.35 -11.28
C VAL A 131 1.85 2.19 -12.53
N GLY A 132 2.99 2.01 -13.19
CA GLY A 132 3.26 2.71 -14.45
C GLY A 132 2.46 2.08 -15.57
N THR A 133 1.41 2.75 -16.04
CA THR A 133 0.93 2.53 -17.41
C THR A 133 1.93 3.21 -18.34
N ASP A 134 3.08 2.56 -18.58
CA ASP A 134 3.98 2.96 -19.66
C ASP A 134 3.17 2.82 -20.97
N GLU A 135 2.81 3.95 -21.59
CA GLU A 135 2.27 4.03 -22.96
C GLU A 135 3.39 3.83 -24.00
#